data_AF-A0A120G629-F1
#
_entry.id   AF-A0A120G629-F1
#
_cell.length_a   1.000
_cell.length_b   1.000
_cell.length_c   1.000
_cell.angle_alpha   90.00
_cell.angle_beta   90.00
_cell.angle_gamma   90.00
#
_symmetry.space_group_name_H-M   'P 1'
#
loop_
_entity.id
_entity.type
_entity.pdbx_description
1 polymer ?
#
loop_
_entity_poly.entity_id
_entity_poly.type
_entity_poly.pdbx_seq_one_letter_code
_entity_poly.pdbx_strand_id
1 'polypeptide(L)'
;MCLSGLTQQALLRGELEAAQRLNREALCLARVHGSLVLEALLELDHAQLLEQRGAPYRAQSLLETVQAMLAGQRLNAGPLVGRIVLRRGHLALRQGQDGLAAECFEAGLSMCLQSQDKRVLYGFLGLALLAANRGDYAQAFIQLRDAERLMQQRHVPDTVYRAVLLLVSGHFWLQQGRAELTVQAVRRVLRHFRGPCAKQAPPATLELIPRLEYLLVLAEVKLGCAEQPIARLNALLDTSRQRGMLCLETELHLVLGEVTWQLGDPALARRSLQAGLALAERCQVQQAVRELRLRAPGLLSELGLEPQAAPAGAAQNPLSQRELEVLQLIALGNSNLEIADRLYISLHTVKTHARRIHSKLGVERRTQAVAKAKTLGLMV
;
A
#
# COMPACT_ATOMS: atom_id res chain seq x y z
N MET A 1 -12.93 5.84 -20.72
CA MET A 1 -13.58 6.19 -19.44
C MET A 1 -14.37 5.04 -18.83
N CYS A 2 -15.31 4.41 -19.53
CA CYS A 2 -16.09 3.28 -18.98
C CYS A 2 -15.22 2.14 -18.43
N LEU A 3 -14.18 1.72 -19.16
CA LEU A 3 -13.23 0.69 -18.69
C LEU A 3 -12.45 1.11 -17.43
N SER A 4 -12.16 2.40 -17.25
CA SER A 4 -11.55 2.90 -16.00
C SER A 4 -12.52 2.79 -14.83
N GLY A 5 -13.81 3.12 -15.04
CA GLY A 5 -14.86 2.93 -14.03
C GLY A 5 -15.01 1.45 -13.63
N LEU A 6 -15.05 0.54 -14.62
CA LEU A 6 -15.10 -0.90 -14.38
C LEU A 6 -13.83 -1.41 -13.67
N THR A 7 -12.66 -0.88 -14.01
CA THR A 7 -11.40 -1.19 -13.31
C THR A 7 -11.50 -0.82 -11.84
N GLN A 8 -11.98 0.39 -11.52
CA GLN A 8 -12.14 0.86 -10.14
C GLN A 8 -13.18 0.03 -9.38
N GLN A 9 -14.27 -0.38 -10.03
CA GLN A 9 -15.26 -1.24 -9.41
C GLN A 9 -14.72 -2.65 -9.10
N ALA A 10 -13.99 -3.26 -10.05
CA ALA A 10 -13.33 -4.55 -9.85
C ALA A 10 -12.29 -4.46 -8.72
N LEU A 11 -11.51 -3.38 -8.70
CA LEU A 11 -10.59 -3.05 -7.61
C LEU A 11 -11.33 -3.03 -6.26
N LEU A 12 -12.39 -2.23 -6.11
CA LEU A 12 -13.15 -2.09 -4.85
C LEU A 12 -13.80 -3.41 -4.38
N ARG A 13 -14.03 -4.35 -5.30
CA ARG A 13 -14.52 -5.70 -5.00
C ARG A 13 -13.39 -6.69 -4.69
N GLY A 14 -12.13 -6.29 -4.83
CA GLY A 14 -10.95 -7.15 -4.69
C GLY A 14 -10.79 -8.14 -5.85
N GLU A 15 -11.44 -7.92 -6.99
CA GLU A 15 -11.34 -8.75 -8.20
C GLU A 15 -10.09 -8.35 -9.00
N LEU A 16 -8.90 -8.57 -8.44
CA LEU A 16 -7.64 -8.02 -8.97
C LEU A 16 -7.34 -8.47 -10.41
N GLU A 17 -7.64 -9.71 -10.77
CA GLU A 17 -7.43 -10.20 -12.15
C GLU A 17 -8.35 -9.51 -13.16
N ALA A 18 -9.62 -9.32 -12.79
CA ALA A 18 -10.57 -8.60 -13.62
C ALA A 18 -10.15 -7.14 -13.78
N ALA A 19 -9.76 -6.48 -12.68
CA ALA A 19 -9.22 -5.13 -12.71
C ALA A 19 -8.00 -5.00 -13.62
N GLN A 20 -7.05 -5.95 -13.55
CA GLN A 20 -5.85 -5.94 -14.39
C GLN A 20 -6.20 -6.04 -15.89
N ARG A 21 -7.10 -6.97 -16.25
CA ARG A 21 -7.53 -7.15 -17.64
C ARG A 21 -8.21 -5.90 -18.19
N LEU A 22 -9.16 -5.34 -17.44
CA LEU A 22 -9.89 -4.12 -17.81
C LEU A 22 -8.95 -2.92 -17.94
N ASN A 23 -8.00 -2.77 -17.02
CA ASN A 23 -7.02 -1.70 -17.04
C ASN A 23 -6.09 -1.81 -18.25
N ARG A 24 -5.62 -3.01 -18.58
CA ARG A 24 -4.76 -3.26 -19.75
C ARG A 24 -5.46 -2.90 -21.05
N GLU A 25 -6.72 -3.27 -21.19
CA GLU A 25 -7.55 -2.90 -22.35
C GLU A 25 -7.71 -1.38 -22.45
N ALA A 26 -8.02 -0.73 -21.32
CA ALA A 26 -8.15 0.72 -21.27
C ALA A 26 -6.84 1.44 -21.64
N LEU A 27 -5.69 0.93 -21.17
CA LEU A 27 -4.36 1.48 -21.46
C LEU A 27 -4.02 1.35 -22.95
N CYS A 28 -4.34 0.21 -23.56
CA CYS A 28 -4.16 0.00 -24.99
C CYS A 28 -4.93 1.06 -25.78
N LEU A 29 -6.22 1.26 -25.46
CA LEU A 29 -7.05 2.27 -26.11
C LEU A 29 -6.52 3.69 -25.87
N ALA A 30 -6.12 4.04 -24.64
CA ALA A 30 -5.56 5.35 -24.34
C ALA A 30 -4.30 5.64 -25.18
N ARG A 31 -3.41 4.66 -25.34
CA ARG A 31 -2.18 4.76 -26.13
C ARG A 31 -2.46 4.85 -27.63
N VAL A 32 -3.38 4.03 -28.15
CA VAL A 32 -3.80 4.08 -29.57
C VAL A 32 -4.33 5.47 -29.94
N HIS A 33 -5.04 6.12 -29.00
CA HIS A 33 -5.55 7.48 -29.19
C HIS A 33 -4.59 8.59 -28.71
N GLY A 34 -3.37 8.26 -28.29
CA GLY A 34 -2.36 9.24 -27.87
C GLY A 34 -2.74 10.07 -26.63
N SER A 35 -3.66 9.60 -25.79
CA SER A 35 -4.17 10.36 -24.64
C SER A 35 -3.33 10.13 -23.39
N LEU A 36 -2.31 10.99 -23.18
CA LEU A 36 -1.41 10.88 -22.02
C LEU A 36 -2.15 11.05 -20.67
N VAL A 37 -3.18 11.91 -20.61
CA VAL A 37 -3.96 12.13 -19.39
C VAL A 37 -4.74 10.87 -19.00
N LEU A 38 -5.32 10.16 -19.98
CA LEU A 38 -6.03 8.90 -19.72
C LEU A 38 -5.06 7.79 -19.37
N GLU A 39 -3.92 7.72 -20.06
CA GLU A 39 -2.85 6.77 -19.71
C GLU A 39 -2.42 6.98 -18.25
N ALA A 40 -2.12 8.22 -17.85
CA ALA A 40 -1.72 8.54 -16.49
C ALA A 40 -2.80 8.22 -15.44
N LEU A 41 -4.08 8.46 -15.76
CA LEU A 41 -5.19 8.10 -14.88
C LEU A 41 -5.28 6.57 -14.69
N LEU A 42 -5.07 5.81 -15.76
CA LEU A 42 -5.13 4.35 -15.73
C LEU A 42 -3.91 3.74 -15.02
N GLU A 43 -2.73 4.33 -15.19
CA GLU A 43 -1.53 3.90 -14.46
C GLU A 43 -1.62 4.22 -12.96
N LEU A 44 -2.40 5.24 -12.56
CA LEU A 44 -2.74 5.48 -11.15
C LEU A 44 -3.58 4.34 -10.56
N ASP A 45 -4.52 3.77 -11.31
CA ASP A 45 -5.30 2.61 -10.89
C ASP A 45 -4.44 1.33 -10.91
N HIS A 46 -3.55 1.19 -11.90
CA HIS A 46 -2.60 0.08 -11.99
C HIS A 46 -1.60 0.07 -10.82
N ALA A 47 -1.13 1.23 -10.36
CA ALA A 47 -0.28 1.34 -9.18
C ALA A 47 -0.95 0.78 -7.91
N GLN A 48 -2.27 0.96 -7.75
CA GLN A 48 -3.03 0.38 -6.62
C GLN A 48 -3.05 -1.15 -6.69
N LEU A 49 -3.20 -1.70 -7.90
CA LEU A 49 -3.17 -3.13 -8.13
C LEU A 49 -1.79 -3.73 -7.83
N LEU A 50 -0.72 -3.07 -8.31
CA LEU A 50 0.66 -3.49 -8.05
C LEU A 50 0.97 -3.48 -6.55
N GLU A 51 0.52 -2.47 -5.83
CA GLU A 51 0.66 -2.41 -4.38
C GLU A 51 0.00 -3.62 -3.72
N GLN A 52 -1.27 -3.92 -4.03
CA GLN A 52 -1.95 -5.07 -3.43
C GLN A 52 -1.29 -6.42 -3.73
N ARG A 53 -0.61 -6.52 -4.87
CA ARG A 53 0.18 -7.71 -5.24
C ARG A 53 1.58 -7.73 -4.63
N GLY A 54 1.87 -6.86 -3.66
CA GLY A 54 3.16 -6.81 -2.98
C GLY A 54 4.30 -6.31 -3.86
N ALA A 55 4.00 -5.46 -4.85
CA ALA A 55 4.98 -4.87 -5.76
C ALA A 55 5.08 -3.33 -5.62
N PRO A 56 5.34 -2.79 -4.43
CA PRO A 56 5.28 -1.34 -4.15
C PRO A 56 6.32 -0.55 -4.93
N TYR A 57 7.52 -1.06 -5.13
CA TYR A 57 8.55 -0.39 -5.93
C TYR A 57 8.19 -0.30 -7.41
N ARG A 58 7.52 -1.33 -7.96
CA ARG A 58 6.99 -1.28 -9.33
C ARG A 58 5.89 -0.22 -9.43
N ALA A 59 5.02 -0.13 -8.42
CA ALA A 59 4.02 0.92 -8.34
C ALA A 59 4.68 2.31 -8.27
N GLN A 60 5.71 2.48 -7.44
CA GLN A 60 6.45 3.74 -7.30
C GLN A 60 7.12 4.16 -8.61
N SER A 61 7.90 3.26 -9.22
CA SER A 61 8.60 3.53 -10.49
C SER A 61 7.63 3.85 -11.63
N LEU A 62 6.49 3.18 -11.66
CA LEU A 62 5.42 3.47 -12.61
C LEU A 62 4.90 4.90 -12.44
N LEU A 63 4.55 5.29 -11.21
CA LEU A 63 4.03 6.63 -10.92
C LEU A 63 5.06 7.73 -11.19
N GLU A 64 6.34 7.49 -10.91
CA GLU A 64 7.44 8.41 -11.23
C GLU A 64 7.59 8.62 -12.73
N THR A 65 7.54 7.52 -13.51
CA THR A 65 7.61 7.58 -14.98
C THR A 65 6.45 8.39 -15.53
N VAL A 66 5.22 8.12 -15.06
CA VAL A 66 4.01 8.82 -15.50
C VAL A 66 4.04 10.30 -15.12
N GLN A 67 4.49 10.63 -13.90
CA GLN A 67 4.66 12.01 -13.47
C GLN A 67 5.66 12.77 -14.36
N ALA A 68 6.80 12.16 -14.68
CA ALA A 68 7.81 12.77 -15.54
C ALA A 68 7.29 13.00 -16.97
N MET A 69 6.52 12.05 -17.52
CA MET A 69 5.87 12.21 -18.83
C MET A 69 4.90 13.40 -18.85
N LEU A 70 4.07 13.54 -17.81
CA LEU A 70 3.13 14.65 -17.69
C LEU A 70 3.83 16.01 -17.56
N ALA A 71 4.92 16.07 -16.80
CA ALA A 71 5.71 17.30 -16.62
C ALA A 71 6.35 17.79 -17.93
N GLY A 72 6.80 16.87 -18.78
CA GLY A 72 7.44 17.20 -20.05
C GLY A 72 6.52 17.81 -21.13
N GLN A 73 5.20 17.61 -21.04
CA GLN A 73 4.27 17.99 -22.12
C GLN A 73 3.54 19.33 -21.92
N ARG A 74 3.86 20.12 -20.88
CA ARG A 74 3.15 21.39 -20.53
C ARG A 74 1.61 21.25 -20.48
N LEU A 75 1.11 20.05 -20.20
CA LEU A 75 -0.33 19.81 -20.07
C LEU A 75 -0.86 20.43 -18.77
N ASN A 76 -2.05 21.02 -18.79
CA ASN A 76 -2.74 21.47 -17.58
C ASN A 76 -3.37 20.27 -16.83
N ALA A 77 -2.51 19.35 -16.38
CA ALA A 77 -2.88 18.11 -15.69
C ALA A 77 -2.74 18.23 -14.15
N GLY A 78 -2.80 19.46 -13.62
CA GLY A 78 -2.62 19.77 -12.20
C GLY A 78 -3.35 18.84 -11.22
N PRO A 79 -4.67 18.59 -11.39
CA PRO A 79 -5.39 17.67 -10.52
C PRO A 79 -4.80 16.25 -10.55
N LEU A 80 -4.50 15.71 -11.74
CA LEU A 80 -4.00 14.34 -11.87
C LEU A 80 -2.59 14.18 -11.32
N VAL A 81 -1.70 15.16 -11.54
CA VAL A 81 -0.37 15.15 -10.94
C VAL A 81 -0.46 15.19 -9.41
N GLY A 82 -1.34 16.02 -8.84
CA GLY A 82 -1.61 16.02 -7.41
C GLY A 82 -2.02 14.65 -6.88
N ARG A 83 -2.92 13.94 -7.58
CA ARG A 83 -3.33 12.57 -7.22
C ARG A 83 -2.18 11.56 -7.29
N ILE A 84 -1.32 11.65 -8.29
CA ILE A 84 -0.14 10.78 -8.45
C ILE A 84 0.83 11.00 -7.30
N VAL A 85 1.14 12.26 -6.99
CA VAL A 85 2.06 12.64 -5.91
C VAL A 85 1.51 12.17 -4.55
N LEU A 86 0.20 12.33 -4.30
CA LEU A 86 -0.43 11.78 -3.09
C LEU A 86 -0.32 10.25 -3.01
N ARG A 87 -0.45 9.52 -4.13
CA ARG A 87 -0.29 8.06 -4.13
C ARG A 87 1.15 7.63 -3.90
N ARG A 88 2.14 8.37 -4.43
CA ARG A 88 3.56 8.17 -4.10
C ARG A 88 3.83 8.38 -2.62
N GLY A 89 3.23 9.41 -2.02
CA GLY A 89 3.31 9.63 -0.56
C GLY A 89 2.74 8.46 0.24
N HIS A 90 1.61 7.90 -0.19
CA HIS A 90 1.04 6.70 0.41
C HIS A 90 1.98 5.49 0.31
N LEU A 91 2.54 5.21 -0.88
CA LEU A 91 3.49 4.12 -1.06
C LEU A 91 4.77 4.31 -0.23
N ALA A 92 5.28 5.54 -0.13
CA ALA A 92 6.44 5.86 0.69
C ALA A 92 6.14 5.64 2.18
N LEU A 93 4.98 6.10 2.66
CA LEU A 93 4.53 5.87 4.04
C LEU A 93 4.45 4.37 4.34
N ARG A 94 3.83 3.57 3.45
CA ARG A 94 3.71 2.11 3.60
C ARG A 94 5.07 1.43 3.75
N GLN A 95 6.06 1.90 2.99
CA GLN A 95 7.44 1.44 3.02
C GLN A 95 8.26 1.97 4.22
N GLY A 96 7.69 2.83 5.07
CA GLY A 96 8.38 3.43 6.22
C GLY A 96 9.29 4.61 5.86
N GLN A 97 9.18 5.16 4.65
CA GLN A 97 9.96 6.29 4.16
C GLN A 97 9.28 7.61 4.52
N ASP A 98 9.26 7.96 5.81
CA ASP A 98 8.48 9.10 6.33
C ASP A 98 8.87 10.45 5.71
N GLY A 99 10.15 10.67 5.42
CA GLY A 99 10.63 11.92 4.79
C GLY A 99 10.04 12.12 3.39
N LEU A 100 10.23 11.12 2.52
CA LEU A 100 9.65 11.13 1.17
C LEU A 100 8.11 11.19 1.20
N ALA A 101 7.50 10.49 2.16
CA ALA A 101 6.06 10.52 2.35
C ALA A 101 5.57 11.94 2.68
N ALA A 102 6.24 12.64 3.60
CA ALA A 102 5.90 14.01 3.98
C ALA A 102 5.99 14.97 2.78
N GLU A 103 7.12 14.96 2.07
CA GLU A 103 7.33 15.79 0.87
C GLU A 103 6.23 15.56 -0.17
N CYS A 104 5.89 14.30 -0.43
CA CYS A 104 4.82 13.95 -1.36
C CYS A 104 3.44 14.39 -0.85
N PHE A 105 3.11 14.18 0.42
CA PHE A 105 1.81 14.59 0.94
C PHE A 105 1.64 16.11 0.94
N GLU A 106 2.66 16.87 1.32
CA GLU A 106 2.64 18.34 1.30
C GLU A 106 2.50 18.88 -0.12
N ALA A 107 3.32 18.39 -1.05
CA ALA A 107 3.25 18.79 -2.45
C ALA A 107 1.89 18.42 -3.07
N GLY A 108 1.46 17.17 -2.91
CA GLY A 108 0.19 16.68 -3.44
C GLY A 108 -1.02 17.38 -2.84
N LEU A 109 -0.98 17.71 -1.54
CA LEU A 109 -2.00 18.50 -0.85
C LEU A 109 -2.12 19.90 -1.48
N SER A 110 -1.00 20.60 -1.63
CA SER A 110 -0.95 21.93 -2.24
C SER A 110 -1.54 21.93 -3.66
N MET A 111 -1.15 20.95 -4.49
CA MET A 111 -1.67 20.81 -5.85
C MET A 111 -3.18 20.52 -5.89
N CYS A 112 -3.68 19.67 -4.99
CA CYS A 112 -5.11 19.36 -4.89
C CYS A 112 -5.93 20.52 -4.31
N LEU A 113 -5.33 21.35 -3.44
CA LEU A 113 -5.95 22.58 -2.96
C LEU A 113 -6.16 23.57 -4.11
N GLN A 114 -5.10 23.83 -4.88
CA GLN A 114 -5.12 24.75 -6.04
C GLN A 114 -6.12 24.30 -7.11
N SER A 115 -6.18 23.00 -7.39
CA SER A 115 -7.08 22.43 -8.41
C SER A 115 -8.49 22.09 -7.91
N GLN A 116 -8.79 22.37 -6.64
CA GLN A 116 -10.04 22.00 -5.98
C GLN A 116 -10.38 20.50 -6.01
N ASP A 117 -9.39 19.63 -6.26
CA ASP A 117 -9.58 18.18 -6.31
C ASP A 117 -9.93 17.62 -4.93
N LYS A 118 -11.00 16.81 -4.84
CA LYS A 118 -11.41 16.17 -3.59
C LYS A 118 -10.40 15.17 -3.03
N ARG A 119 -9.44 14.69 -3.83
CA ARG A 119 -8.33 13.85 -3.35
C ARG A 119 -7.40 14.58 -2.38
N VAL A 120 -7.54 15.91 -2.24
CA VAL A 120 -6.91 16.71 -1.16
C VAL A 120 -7.05 16.06 0.22
N LEU A 121 -8.17 15.35 0.47
CA LEU A 121 -8.40 14.55 1.67
C LEU A 121 -7.20 13.65 2.01
N TYR A 122 -6.64 12.95 1.04
CA TYR A 122 -5.55 12.00 1.28
C TYR A 122 -4.22 12.67 1.63
N GLY A 123 -4.04 13.95 1.28
CA GLY A 123 -2.91 14.74 1.78
C GLY A 123 -3.00 14.95 3.29
N PHE A 124 -4.15 15.42 3.77
CA PHE A 124 -4.40 15.57 5.21
C PHE A 124 -4.29 14.24 5.95
N LEU A 125 -4.87 13.17 5.42
CA LEU A 125 -4.79 11.83 6.04
C LEU A 125 -3.35 11.34 6.15
N GLY A 126 -2.54 11.54 5.10
CA GLY A 126 -1.13 11.17 5.09
C GLY A 126 -0.32 11.93 6.14
N LEU A 127 -0.52 13.24 6.23
CA LEU A 127 0.12 14.08 7.26
C LEU A 127 -0.34 13.73 8.68
N ALA A 128 -1.62 13.38 8.85
CA ALA A 128 -2.14 12.91 10.13
C ALA A 128 -1.46 11.60 10.58
N LEU A 129 -1.31 10.65 9.66
CA LEU A 129 -0.61 9.38 9.92
C LEU A 129 0.87 9.61 10.26
N LEU A 130 1.55 10.52 9.57
CA LEU A 130 2.94 10.88 9.88
C LEU A 130 3.09 11.55 11.26
N ALA A 131 2.15 12.42 11.64
CA ALA A 131 2.13 13.01 12.99
C ALA A 131 1.90 11.93 14.06
N ALA A 132 0.92 11.04 13.86
CA ALA A 132 0.66 9.92 14.77
C ALA A 132 1.84 8.94 14.87
N ASN A 133 2.55 8.69 13.77
CA ASN A 133 3.79 7.89 13.77
C ASN A 133 4.87 8.46 14.70
N ARG A 134 4.84 9.77 14.98
CA ARG A 134 5.75 10.47 15.91
C ARG A 134 5.16 10.59 17.32
N GLY A 135 3.97 10.04 17.56
CA GLY A 135 3.21 10.20 18.81
C GLY A 135 2.49 11.53 18.97
N ASP A 136 2.53 12.40 17.96
CA ASP A 136 1.86 13.70 17.98
C ASP A 136 0.39 13.59 17.54
N TYR A 137 -0.44 13.01 18.42
CA TYR A 137 -1.86 12.83 18.17
C TYR A 137 -2.63 14.16 18.13
N ALA A 138 -2.14 15.19 18.81
CA ALA A 138 -2.76 16.52 18.78
C ALA A 138 -2.72 17.08 17.37
N GLN A 139 -1.54 17.08 16.74
CA GLN A 139 -1.38 17.50 15.36
C GLN A 139 -2.12 16.56 14.40
N ALA A 140 -2.12 15.25 14.67
CA ALA A 140 -2.85 14.28 13.84
C ALA A 140 -4.36 14.60 13.77
N PHE A 141 -5.01 14.89 14.90
CA PHE A 141 -6.43 15.27 14.91
C PHE A 141 -6.71 16.66 14.34
N ILE A 142 -5.76 17.60 14.42
CA ILE A 142 -5.86 18.89 13.73
C ILE A 142 -5.99 18.65 12.21
N GLN A 143 -5.10 17.83 11.64
CA GLN A 143 -5.14 17.48 10.21
C GLN A 143 -6.47 16.82 9.80
N LEU A 144 -7.00 15.89 10.61
CA LEU A 144 -8.29 15.25 10.32
C LEU A 144 -9.46 16.24 10.36
N ARG A 145 -9.47 17.16 11.33
CA ARG A 145 -10.51 18.20 11.45
C ARG A 145 -10.43 19.20 10.30
N ASP A 146 -9.23 19.58 9.88
CA ASP A 146 -9.02 20.46 8.72
C ASP A 146 -9.51 19.80 7.43
N ALA A 147 -9.25 18.50 7.27
CA ALA A 147 -9.79 17.71 6.17
C ALA A 147 -11.33 17.72 6.16
N GLU A 148 -11.96 17.41 7.30
CA GLU A 148 -13.42 17.39 7.42
C GLU A 148 -14.04 18.74 7.12
N ARG A 149 -13.48 19.81 7.71
CA ARG A 149 -13.92 21.19 7.48
C ARG A 149 -13.85 21.53 5.99
N LEU A 150 -12.76 21.19 5.31
CA LEU A 150 -12.62 21.44 3.88
C LEU A 150 -13.62 20.64 3.05
N MET A 151 -13.88 19.37 3.39
CA MET A 151 -14.87 18.54 2.69
C MET A 151 -16.28 19.13 2.83
N GLN A 152 -16.65 19.61 4.02
CA GLN A 152 -17.93 20.28 4.28
C GLN A 152 -18.04 21.60 3.51
N GLN A 153 -17.01 22.45 3.56
CA GLN A 153 -16.97 23.72 2.81
C GLN A 153 -17.12 23.50 1.30
N ARG A 154 -16.53 22.43 0.77
CA ARG A 154 -16.66 22.05 -0.66
C ARG A 154 -17.92 21.23 -0.96
N HIS A 155 -18.82 21.06 0.00
CA HIS A 155 -20.08 20.33 -0.16
C HIS A 155 -19.88 18.90 -0.69
N VAL A 156 -18.75 18.27 -0.33
CA VAL A 156 -18.48 16.87 -0.67
C VAL A 156 -19.43 16.00 0.17
N PRO A 157 -20.12 15.01 -0.41
CA PRO A 157 -20.98 14.12 0.36
C PRO A 157 -20.21 13.35 1.43
N ASP A 158 -20.79 13.23 2.63
CA ASP A 158 -20.20 12.52 3.77
C ASP A 158 -19.79 11.07 3.45
N THR A 159 -20.59 10.39 2.62
CA THR A 159 -20.33 9.04 2.10
C THR A 159 -18.99 8.89 1.39
N VAL A 160 -18.38 9.98 0.92
CA VAL A 160 -17.09 9.96 0.21
C VAL A 160 -15.89 10.00 1.17
N TYR A 161 -16.02 10.64 2.34
CA TYR A 161 -14.85 10.93 3.18
C TYR A 161 -15.00 10.48 4.64
N ARG A 162 -16.23 10.41 5.17
CA ARG A 162 -16.48 10.18 6.60
C ARG A 162 -15.94 8.83 7.08
N ALA A 163 -16.14 7.77 6.29
CA ALA A 163 -15.64 6.45 6.63
C ALA A 163 -14.10 6.41 6.68
N VAL A 164 -13.44 7.15 5.78
CA VAL A 164 -11.98 7.21 5.70
C VAL A 164 -11.39 7.98 6.88
N LEU A 165 -12.00 9.12 7.25
CA LEU A 165 -11.61 9.86 8.45
C LEU A 165 -11.77 9.00 9.70
N LEU A 166 -12.89 8.30 9.85
CA LEU A 166 -13.16 7.48 11.03
C LEU A 166 -12.29 6.24 11.11
N LEU A 167 -11.86 5.67 9.98
CA LEU A 167 -10.83 4.63 9.97
C LEU A 167 -9.53 5.15 10.62
N VAL A 168 -9.05 6.31 10.19
CA VAL A 168 -7.80 6.91 10.70
C VAL A 168 -7.96 7.38 12.15
N SER A 169 -9.07 8.01 12.51
CA SER A 169 -9.37 8.37 13.90
C SER A 169 -9.43 7.16 14.83
N GLY A 170 -10.08 6.07 14.39
CA GLY A 170 -10.15 4.84 15.17
C GLY A 170 -8.78 4.22 15.41
N HIS A 171 -7.88 4.32 14.44
CA HIS A 171 -6.49 3.94 14.62
C HIS A 171 -5.81 4.72 15.76
N PHE A 172 -5.94 6.05 15.72
CA PHE A 172 -5.34 6.93 16.73
C PHE A 172 -5.95 6.72 18.11
N TRP A 173 -7.26 6.47 18.19
CA TRP A 173 -7.93 6.18 19.45
C TRP A 173 -7.44 4.88 20.06
N LEU A 174 -7.29 3.80 19.28
CA LEU A 174 -6.74 2.54 19.78
C LEU A 174 -5.30 2.67 20.28
N GLN A 175 -4.46 3.44 19.58
CA GLN A 175 -3.08 3.69 20.03
C GLN A 175 -3.03 4.50 21.34
N GLN A 176 -4.09 5.25 21.65
CA GLN A 176 -4.24 5.98 22.91
C GLN A 176 -5.09 5.23 23.95
N GLY A 177 -5.39 3.95 23.73
CA GLY A 177 -6.19 3.14 24.66
C GLY A 177 -7.70 3.46 24.71
N ARG A 178 -8.21 4.28 23.78
CA ARG A 178 -9.62 4.72 23.73
C ARG A 178 -10.45 3.81 22.82
N ALA A 179 -10.60 2.55 23.20
CA ALA A 179 -11.27 1.54 22.38
C ALA A 179 -12.78 1.81 22.20
N GLU A 180 -13.44 2.44 23.18
CA GLU A 180 -14.87 2.74 23.17
C GLU A 180 -15.25 3.67 22.01
N LEU A 181 -14.44 4.72 21.79
CA LEU A 181 -14.62 5.66 20.68
C LEU A 181 -14.52 4.95 19.32
N THR A 182 -13.60 4.00 19.22
CA THR A 182 -13.40 3.20 18.01
C THR A 182 -14.60 2.31 17.75
N VAL A 183 -15.08 1.55 18.74
CA VAL A 183 -16.28 0.71 18.59
C VAL A 183 -17.49 1.55 18.17
N GLN A 184 -17.75 2.68 18.86
CA GLN A 184 -18.90 3.53 18.57
C GLN A 184 -18.87 4.06 17.14
N ALA A 185 -17.73 4.62 16.71
CA ALA A 185 -17.58 5.22 15.39
C ALA A 185 -17.60 4.16 14.27
N VAL A 186 -16.81 3.10 14.42
CA VAL A 186 -16.62 2.08 13.38
C VAL A 186 -17.88 1.25 13.18
N ARG A 187 -18.60 0.84 14.25
CA ARG A 187 -19.89 0.14 14.12
C ARG A 187 -20.89 0.99 13.34
N ARG A 188 -20.98 2.29 13.61
CA ARG A 188 -21.89 3.20 12.91
C ARG A 188 -21.55 3.29 11.42
N VAL A 189 -20.27 3.37 11.07
CA VAL A 189 -19.83 3.44 9.67
C VAL A 189 -20.07 2.13 8.93
N LEU A 190 -19.71 0.99 9.53
CA LEU A 190 -19.84 -0.34 8.90
C LEU A 190 -21.28 -0.70 8.52
N ARG A 191 -22.29 -0.14 9.18
CA ARG A 191 -23.71 -0.30 8.78
C ARG A 191 -23.97 0.10 7.33
N HIS A 192 -23.20 1.02 6.75
CA HIS A 192 -23.36 1.44 5.35
C HIS A 192 -22.78 0.44 4.37
N PHE A 193 -21.90 -0.47 4.81
CA PHE A 193 -21.15 -1.41 3.97
C PHE A 193 -21.59 -2.86 4.17
N ARG A 194 -22.64 -3.11 4.98
CA ARG A 194 -23.16 -4.44 5.28
C ARG A 194 -24.62 -4.59 4.82
N GLY A 195 -25.02 -5.82 4.51
CA GLY A 195 -26.38 -6.18 4.15
C GLY A 195 -26.74 -5.99 2.67
N PRO A 196 -28.00 -6.23 2.28
CA PRO A 196 -28.43 -6.24 0.87
C PRO A 196 -28.33 -4.87 0.18
N CYS A 197 -28.35 -3.78 0.96
CA CYS A 197 -28.21 -2.41 0.46
C CYS A 197 -26.81 -1.83 0.71
N ALA A 198 -25.79 -2.68 0.88
CA ALA A 198 -24.43 -2.24 1.14
C ALA A 198 -23.91 -1.30 0.03
N LYS A 199 -23.41 -0.14 0.44
CA LYS A 199 -22.72 0.80 -0.44
C LYS A 199 -21.33 0.27 -0.78
N GLN A 200 -20.78 0.72 -1.90
CA GLN A 200 -19.36 0.50 -2.19
C GLN A 200 -18.50 1.53 -1.45
N ALA A 201 -17.27 1.14 -1.12
CA ALA A 201 -16.28 2.06 -0.60
C ALA A 201 -15.94 3.17 -1.63
N PRO A 202 -15.55 4.38 -1.19
CA PRO A 202 -15.10 5.43 -2.09
C PRO A 202 -13.91 4.98 -2.97
N PRO A 203 -13.79 5.47 -4.21
CA PRO A 203 -12.64 5.16 -5.06
C PRO A 203 -11.29 5.46 -4.38
N ALA A 204 -10.28 4.64 -4.68
CA ALA A 204 -8.95 4.65 -4.07
C ALA A 204 -8.86 4.24 -2.59
N THR A 205 -9.94 3.66 -2.03
CA THR A 205 -9.99 3.15 -0.64
C THR A 205 -10.18 1.63 -0.59
N LEU A 206 -9.37 0.92 -1.37
CA LEU A 206 -9.48 -0.51 -1.64
C LEU A 206 -9.67 -1.39 -0.39
N GLU A 207 -8.93 -1.07 0.65
CA GLU A 207 -8.89 -1.83 1.90
C GLU A 207 -9.82 -1.24 2.98
N LEU A 208 -10.62 -0.21 2.68
CA LEU A 208 -11.40 0.53 3.69
C LEU A 208 -12.29 -0.38 4.52
N ILE A 209 -13.10 -1.21 3.87
CA ILE A 209 -14.06 -2.08 4.55
C ILE A 209 -13.34 -3.12 5.42
N PRO A 210 -12.41 -3.95 4.89
CA PRO A 210 -11.72 -4.93 5.73
C PRO A 210 -10.87 -4.27 6.83
N ARG A 211 -10.33 -3.07 6.61
CA ARG A 211 -9.63 -2.31 7.66
C ARG A 211 -10.55 -1.84 8.77
N LEU A 212 -11.75 -1.34 8.45
CA LEU A 212 -12.77 -1.02 9.45
C LEU A 212 -13.19 -2.29 10.22
N GLU A 213 -13.35 -3.41 9.54
CA GLU A 213 -13.74 -4.68 10.15
C GLU A 213 -12.71 -5.18 11.17
N TYR A 214 -11.43 -5.27 10.81
CA TYR A 214 -10.42 -5.71 11.78
C TYR A 214 -10.19 -4.68 12.89
N LEU A 215 -10.35 -3.37 12.60
CA LEU A 215 -10.20 -2.31 13.60
C LEU A 215 -11.30 -2.42 14.67
N LEU A 216 -12.51 -2.80 14.26
CA LEU A 216 -13.59 -3.12 15.17
C LEU A 216 -13.25 -4.34 16.04
N VAL A 217 -12.71 -5.41 15.44
CA VAL A 217 -12.27 -6.60 16.19
C VAL A 217 -11.25 -6.21 17.27
N LEU A 218 -10.20 -5.46 16.90
CA LEU A 218 -9.19 -4.99 17.84
C LEU A 218 -9.80 -4.22 19.01
N ALA A 219 -10.73 -3.29 18.71
CA ALA A 219 -11.39 -2.49 19.72
C ALA A 219 -12.26 -3.33 20.65
N GLU A 220 -13.02 -4.28 20.12
CA GLU A 220 -13.89 -5.18 20.90
C GLU A 220 -13.08 -6.14 21.79
N VAL A 221 -11.92 -6.62 21.32
CA VAL A 221 -11.02 -7.48 22.12
C VAL A 221 -10.44 -6.69 23.29
N LYS A 222 -9.98 -5.45 23.07
CA LYS A 222 -9.50 -4.57 24.15
C LYS A 222 -10.57 -4.26 25.21
N LEU A 223 -11.85 -4.28 24.84
CA LEU A 223 -12.97 -4.07 25.76
C LEU A 223 -13.52 -5.38 26.36
N GLY A 224 -12.98 -6.54 26.01
CA GLY A 224 -13.47 -7.84 26.48
C GLY A 224 -14.88 -8.20 25.98
N CYS A 225 -15.35 -7.59 24.89
CA CYS A 225 -16.70 -7.78 24.35
C CYS A 225 -16.73 -8.36 22.93
N ALA A 226 -15.60 -8.88 22.44
CA ALA A 226 -15.50 -9.45 21.11
C ALA A 226 -16.16 -10.82 21.00
N GLU A 227 -17.06 -10.95 20.03
CA GLU A 227 -17.62 -12.24 19.63
C GLU A 227 -16.75 -12.90 18.56
N GLN A 228 -16.25 -14.09 18.86
CA GLN A 228 -15.46 -14.94 17.96
C GLN A 228 -14.38 -14.18 17.14
N PRO A 229 -13.51 -13.38 17.78
CA PRO A 229 -12.59 -12.49 17.09
C PRO A 229 -11.65 -13.22 16.12
N ILE A 230 -11.16 -14.40 16.49
CA ILE A 230 -10.26 -15.23 15.66
C ILE A 230 -10.99 -15.69 14.39
N ALA A 231 -12.23 -16.17 14.50
CA ALA A 231 -13.00 -16.65 13.35
C ALA A 231 -13.29 -15.50 12.35
N ARG A 232 -13.62 -14.32 12.86
CA ARG A 232 -13.85 -13.12 12.04
C ARG A 232 -12.58 -12.70 11.28
N LEU A 233 -11.42 -12.71 11.93
CA LEU A 233 -10.15 -12.38 11.29
C LEU A 233 -9.72 -13.44 10.26
N ASN A 234 -9.93 -14.73 10.55
CA ASN A 234 -9.64 -15.80 9.59
C ASN A 234 -10.51 -15.70 8.33
N ALA A 235 -11.80 -15.36 8.47
CA ALA A 235 -12.68 -15.15 7.31
C ALA A 235 -12.19 -14.00 6.41
N LEU A 236 -11.70 -12.89 7.00
CA LEU A 236 -11.07 -11.81 6.25
C LEU A 236 -9.76 -12.26 5.59
N LEU A 237 -8.94 -13.03 6.31
CA LEU A 237 -7.66 -13.53 5.83
C LEU A 237 -7.83 -14.47 4.63
N ASP A 238 -8.76 -15.42 4.72
CA ASP A 238 -9.07 -16.36 3.63
C ASP A 238 -9.57 -15.61 2.40
N THR A 239 -10.45 -14.62 2.58
CA THR A 239 -10.91 -13.76 1.49
C THR A 239 -9.76 -12.98 0.85
N SER A 240 -8.84 -12.45 1.67
CA SER A 240 -7.66 -11.71 1.21
C SER A 240 -6.72 -12.58 0.39
N ARG A 241 -6.48 -13.83 0.84
CA ARG A 241 -5.66 -14.83 0.16
C ARG A 241 -6.24 -15.27 -1.17
N GLN A 242 -7.53 -15.60 -1.20
CA GLN A 242 -8.23 -15.97 -2.43
C GLN A 242 -8.17 -14.85 -3.48
N ARG A 243 -8.15 -13.59 -3.04
CA ARG A 243 -8.06 -12.41 -3.91
C ARG A 243 -6.62 -11.98 -4.23
N GLY A 244 -5.61 -12.62 -3.63
CA GLY A 244 -4.20 -12.27 -3.81
C GLY A 244 -3.85 -10.86 -3.30
N MET A 245 -4.54 -10.38 -2.26
CA MET A 245 -4.30 -9.07 -1.64
C MET A 245 -3.22 -9.21 -0.55
N LEU A 246 -1.96 -9.28 -0.96
CA LEU A 246 -0.82 -9.55 -0.06
C LEU A 246 -0.62 -8.44 0.99
N CYS A 247 -0.87 -7.18 0.65
CA CYS A 247 -0.81 -6.07 1.60
C CYS A 247 -1.83 -6.22 2.73
N LEU A 248 -3.09 -6.49 2.39
CA LEU A 248 -4.13 -6.72 3.38
C LEU A 248 -3.90 -8.03 4.16
N GLU A 249 -3.42 -9.09 3.51
CA GLU A 249 -3.05 -10.35 4.15
C GLU A 249 -1.96 -10.13 5.23
N THR A 250 -0.96 -9.30 4.92
CA THR A 250 0.09 -8.90 5.86
C THR A 250 -0.51 -8.27 7.11
N GLU A 251 -1.39 -7.29 6.94
CA GLU A 251 -2.04 -6.61 8.06
C GLU A 251 -2.89 -7.55 8.90
N LEU A 252 -3.68 -8.42 8.26
CA LEU A 252 -4.55 -9.37 8.95
C LEU A 252 -3.74 -10.38 9.77
N HIS A 253 -2.57 -10.82 9.28
CA HIS A 253 -1.66 -11.64 10.06
C HIS A 253 -1.13 -10.94 11.31
N LEU A 254 -0.73 -9.66 11.17
CA LEU A 254 -0.25 -8.86 12.30
C LEU A 254 -1.37 -8.63 13.33
N VAL A 255 -2.59 -8.34 12.87
CA VAL A 255 -3.78 -8.15 13.73
C VAL A 255 -4.20 -9.45 14.41
N LEU A 256 -4.17 -10.59 13.71
CA LEU A 256 -4.44 -11.90 14.31
C LEU A 256 -3.41 -12.23 15.40
N GLY A 257 -2.14 -11.88 15.15
CA GLY A 257 -1.08 -11.95 16.14
C GLY A 257 -1.37 -11.12 17.39
N GLU A 258 -1.76 -9.85 17.22
CA GLU A 258 -2.13 -8.94 18.30
C GLU A 258 -3.30 -9.49 19.14
N VAL A 259 -4.36 -9.93 18.47
CA VAL A 259 -5.58 -10.44 19.10
C VAL A 259 -5.31 -11.73 19.87
N THR A 260 -4.58 -12.68 19.28
CA THR A 260 -4.34 -13.98 19.92
C THR A 260 -3.41 -13.87 21.11
N TRP A 261 -2.46 -12.93 21.10
CA TRP A 261 -1.67 -12.60 22.28
C TRP A 261 -2.54 -12.01 23.40
N GLN A 262 -3.45 -11.07 23.09
CA GLN A 262 -4.38 -10.51 24.08
C GLN A 262 -5.35 -11.55 24.67
N LEU A 263 -5.70 -12.59 23.90
CA LEU A 263 -6.55 -13.69 24.34
C LEU A 263 -5.79 -14.81 25.06
N GLY A 264 -4.47 -14.70 25.23
CA GLY A 264 -3.66 -15.69 25.95
C GLY A 264 -3.26 -16.92 25.15
N ASP A 265 -3.24 -16.86 23.81
CA ASP A 265 -2.69 -17.91 22.93
C ASP A 265 -1.35 -17.46 22.30
N PRO A 266 -0.22 -17.56 23.04
CA PRO A 266 1.08 -17.12 22.54
C PRO A 266 1.60 -17.96 21.37
N ALA A 267 1.15 -19.21 21.23
CA ALA A 267 1.57 -20.11 20.16
C ALA A 267 0.96 -19.69 18.81
N LEU A 268 -0.34 -19.37 18.80
CA LEU A 268 -0.99 -18.81 17.61
C LEU A 268 -0.53 -17.38 17.33
N ALA A 269 -0.28 -16.57 18.37
CA ALA A 269 0.26 -15.23 18.22
C ALA A 269 1.61 -15.23 17.51
N ARG A 270 2.56 -16.04 17.99
CA ARG A 270 3.88 -16.17 17.39
C ARG A 270 3.81 -16.61 15.93
N ARG A 271 3.02 -17.65 15.61
CA ARG A 271 2.85 -18.13 14.22
C ARG A 271 2.27 -17.06 13.29
N SER A 272 1.23 -16.35 13.76
CA SER A 272 0.57 -15.31 12.98
C SER A 272 1.47 -14.11 12.74
N LEU A 273 2.21 -13.67 13.76
CA LEU A 273 3.18 -12.57 13.64
C LEU A 273 4.36 -12.94 12.76
N GLN A 274 4.89 -14.16 12.84
CA GLN A 274 5.97 -14.61 11.93
C GLN A 274 5.54 -14.55 10.46
N ALA A 275 4.33 -15.04 10.15
CA ALA A 275 3.78 -14.94 8.80
C ALA A 275 3.60 -13.47 8.36
N GLY A 276 3.05 -12.63 9.24
CA GLY A 276 2.86 -11.20 8.98
C GLY A 276 4.17 -10.45 8.76
N LEU A 277 5.18 -10.69 9.60
CA LEU A 277 6.50 -10.04 9.48
C LEU A 277 7.23 -10.48 8.20
N ALA A 278 7.20 -11.76 7.85
CA ALA A 278 7.79 -12.25 6.60
C ALA A 278 7.12 -11.63 5.36
N LEU A 279 5.79 -11.50 5.37
CA LEU A 279 5.07 -10.81 4.29
C LEU A 279 5.34 -9.31 4.29
N ALA A 280 5.46 -8.67 5.47
CA ALA A 280 5.77 -7.24 5.59
C ALA A 280 7.16 -6.91 5.02
N GLU A 281 8.15 -7.77 5.24
CA GLU A 281 9.46 -7.65 4.62
C GLU A 281 9.36 -7.81 3.11
N ARG A 282 8.72 -8.87 2.62
CA ARG A 282 8.58 -9.15 1.18
C ARG A 282 7.82 -8.05 0.43
N CYS A 283 6.74 -7.55 1.01
CA CYS A 283 5.83 -6.60 0.39
C CYS A 283 6.11 -5.14 0.81
N GLN A 284 7.14 -4.91 1.64
CA GLN A 284 7.53 -3.60 2.18
C GLN A 284 6.39 -2.84 2.87
N VAL A 285 5.67 -3.53 3.75
CA VAL A 285 4.52 -2.99 4.49
C VAL A 285 4.94 -2.60 5.91
N GLN A 286 5.98 -1.77 6.02
CA GLN A 286 6.59 -1.36 7.29
C GLN A 286 5.64 -0.53 8.16
N GLN A 287 4.75 0.24 7.53
CA GLN A 287 3.73 1.01 8.27
C GLN A 287 2.86 0.10 9.13
N ALA A 288 2.42 -1.07 8.64
CA ALA A 288 1.58 -1.97 9.43
C ALA A 288 2.31 -2.52 10.68
N VAL A 289 3.60 -2.80 10.56
CA VAL A 289 4.45 -3.23 11.69
C VAL A 289 4.60 -2.10 12.70
N ARG A 290 4.80 -0.86 12.25
CA ARG A 290 4.83 0.32 13.14
C ARG A 290 3.50 0.52 13.86
N GLU A 291 2.40 0.43 13.12
CA GLU A 291 1.05 0.56 13.66
C GLU A 291 0.77 -0.49 14.75
N LEU A 292 1.22 -1.74 14.58
CA LEU A 292 1.17 -2.78 15.60
C LEU A 292 1.96 -2.37 16.85
N ARG A 293 3.22 -1.93 16.70
CA ARG A 293 4.07 -1.50 17.82
C ARG A 293 3.45 -0.37 18.63
N LEU A 294 2.78 0.58 17.97
CA LEU A 294 2.11 1.69 18.63
C LEU A 294 0.86 1.27 19.43
N ARG A 295 0.16 0.21 19.01
CA ARG A 295 -1.04 -0.30 19.70
C ARG A 295 -0.76 -1.34 20.79
N ALA A 296 0.33 -2.09 20.62
CA ALA A 296 0.74 -3.19 21.48
C ALA A 296 2.27 -3.11 21.72
N PRO A 297 2.74 -2.11 22.49
CA PRO A 297 4.17 -1.98 22.80
C PRO A 297 4.65 -3.22 23.56
N GLY A 298 5.84 -3.73 23.21
CA GLY A 298 6.42 -4.91 23.84
C GLY A 298 6.03 -6.27 23.23
N LEU A 299 4.90 -6.36 22.52
CA LEU A 299 4.39 -7.61 21.94
C LEU A 299 5.44 -8.41 21.15
N LEU A 300 6.15 -7.74 20.23
CA LEU A 300 7.15 -8.40 19.39
C LEU A 300 8.37 -8.85 20.23
N SER A 301 8.80 -8.04 21.19
CA SER A 301 9.90 -8.35 22.10
C SER A 301 9.59 -9.55 23.00
N GLU A 302 8.40 -9.57 23.63
CA GLU A 302 7.95 -10.67 24.50
C GLU A 302 7.91 -12.01 23.77
N LEU A 303 7.54 -12.00 22.49
CA LEU A 303 7.47 -13.20 21.67
C LEU A 303 8.81 -13.56 21.01
N GLY A 304 9.86 -12.75 21.18
CA GLY A 304 11.17 -12.95 20.59
C GLY A 304 11.18 -12.77 19.06
N LEU A 305 10.36 -11.85 18.56
CA LEU A 305 10.10 -11.59 17.14
C LEU A 305 10.56 -10.21 16.69
N GLU A 306 11.42 -9.52 17.45
CA GLU A 306 11.95 -8.25 16.98
C GLU A 306 12.69 -8.47 15.64
N PRO A 307 12.30 -7.74 14.58
CA PRO A 307 13.04 -7.73 13.34
C PRO A 307 14.47 -7.34 13.65
N GLN A 308 15.44 -8.18 13.26
CA GLN A 308 16.84 -7.76 13.28
C GLN A 308 16.94 -6.50 12.43
N ALA A 309 17.41 -5.41 13.03
CA ALA A 309 17.66 -4.18 12.30
C ALA A 309 18.61 -4.51 11.14
N ALA A 310 18.14 -4.38 9.90
CA ALA A 310 19.04 -4.40 8.76
C ALA A 310 20.13 -3.35 9.02
N PRO A 311 21.43 -3.68 8.86
CA PRO A 311 22.49 -2.74 9.15
C PRO A 311 22.24 -1.44 8.37
N ALA A 312 22.25 -0.31 9.10
CA ALA A 312 22.21 1.03 8.56
C ALA A 312 23.48 1.26 7.72
N GLY A 313 23.45 0.79 6.48
CA GLY A 313 24.62 0.68 5.62
C GLY A 313 24.38 -0.18 4.39
N ALA A 314 23.15 -0.25 3.87
CA ALA A 314 22.95 -0.75 2.52
C ALA A 314 23.63 0.22 1.56
N ALA A 315 24.87 -0.11 1.17
CA ALA A 315 25.56 0.50 0.06
C ALA A 315 24.55 0.64 -1.09
N GLN A 316 24.49 1.83 -1.69
CA GLN A 316 23.62 2.15 -2.81
C GLN A 316 23.64 0.97 -3.79
N ASN A 317 22.55 0.21 -3.85
CA ASN A 317 22.45 -0.93 -4.73
C ASN A 317 22.60 -0.38 -6.16
N PRO A 318 23.69 -0.70 -6.89
CA PRO A 318 23.93 -0.11 -8.19
C PRO A 318 22.88 -0.59 -9.22
N LEU A 319 22.21 -1.71 -8.91
CA LEU A 319 21.17 -2.30 -9.70
C LEU A 319 19.80 -1.81 -9.24
N SER A 320 18.98 -1.46 -10.22
CA SER A 320 17.54 -1.31 -10.01
C SER A 320 16.95 -2.66 -9.58
N GLN A 321 15.81 -2.63 -8.90
CA GLN A 321 15.16 -3.87 -8.49
C GLN A 321 14.81 -4.78 -9.68
N ARG A 322 14.49 -4.21 -10.85
CA ARG A 322 14.22 -5.01 -12.05
C ARG A 322 15.49 -5.70 -12.57
N GLU A 323 16.62 -5.03 -12.46
CA GLU A 323 17.92 -5.62 -12.75
C GLU A 323 18.27 -6.71 -11.74
N LEU A 324 17.90 -6.57 -10.46
CA LEU A 324 18.03 -7.64 -9.47
C LEU A 324 17.13 -8.84 -9.76
N GLU A 325 15.85 -8.64 -10.11
CA GLU A 325 14.92 -9.73 -10.45
C GLU A 325 15.42 -10.53 -11.67
N VAL A 326 15.87 -9.80 -12.72
CA VAL A 326 16.50 -10.42 -13.88
C VAL A 326 17.77 -11.16 -13.46
N LEU A 327 18.61 -10.57 -12.60
CA LEU A 327 19.83 -11.19 -12.12
C LEU A 327 19.59 -12.44 -11.24
N GLN A 328 18.51 -12.45 -10.45
CA GLN A 328 18.04 -13.61 -9.68
C GLN A 328 17.64 -14.76 -10.58
N LEU A 329 16.81 -14.50 -11.59
CA LEU A 329 16.46 -15.55 -12.55
C LEU A 329 17.67 -15.97 -13.39
N ILE A 330 18.62 -15.07 -13.63
CA ILE A 330 19.90 -15.38 -14.27
C ILE A 330 20.69 -16.38 -13.42
N ALA A 331 20.80 -16.15 -12.11
CA ALA A 331 21.51 -17.00 -11.16
C ALA A 331 20.84 -18.37 -11.00
N LEU A 332 19.52 -18.45 -11.17
CA LEU A 332 18.75 -19.70 -11.21
C LEU A 332 18.89 -20.47 -12.54
N GLY A 333 19.70 -19.99 -13.48
CA GLY A 333 19.99 -20.69 -14.74
C GLY A 333 18.99 -20.46 -15.87
N ASN A 334 17.97 -19.60 -15.69
CA ASN A 334 16.93 -19.38 -16.71
C ASN A 334 17.48 -18.69 -17.97
N SER A 335 17.18 -19.19 -19.15
CA SER A 335 17.44 -18.52 -20.43
C SER A 335 16.72 -17.17 -20.51
N ASN A 336 17.17 -16.26 -21.40
CA ASN A 336 16.51 -14.96 -21.54
C ASN A 336 15.04 -15.07 -21.99
N LEU A 337 14.67 -16.16 -22.68
CA LEU A 337 13.29 -16.45 -23.06
C LEU A 337 12.46 -16.85 -21.84
N GLU A 338 12.97 -17.77 -21.01
CA GLU A 338 12.29 -18.17 -19.77
C GLU A 338 12.18 -16.99 -18.78
N ILE A 339 13.20 -16.12 -18.71
CA ILE A 339 13.14 -14.89 -17.94
C ILE A 339 12.05 -13.97 -18.49
N ALA A 340 11.94 -13.84 -19.81
CA ALA A 340 10.92 -13.03 -20.48
C ALA A 340 9.51 -13.52 -20.11
N ASP A 341 9.30 -14.84 -20.14
CA ASP A 341 8.02 -15.47 -19.80
C ASP A 341 7.69 -15.32 -18.30
N ARG A 342 8.65 -15.62 -17.41
CA ARG A 342 8.46 -15.52 -15.95
C ARG A 342 8.23 -14.09 -15.48
N LEU A 343 8.91 -13.13 -16.11
CA LEU A 343 8.80 -11.72 -15.75
C LEU A 343 7.77 -10.96 -16.59
N TYR A 344 7.10 -11.64 -17.52
CA TYR A 344 6.08 -11.11 -18.43
C TYR A 344 6.54 -9.84 -19.17
N ILE A 345 7.74 -9.88 -19.75
CA ILE A 345 8.33 -8.80 -20.56
C ILE A 345 8.87 -9.34 -21.88
N SER A 346 9.13 -8.48 -22.86
CA SER A 346 9.69 -8.93 -24.13
C SER A 346 11.12 -9.47 -23.95
N LEU A 347 11.52 -10.44 -24.80
CA LEU A 347 12.90 -10.93 -24.87
C LEU A 347 13.91 -9.78 -25.08
N HIS A 348 13.53 -8.76 -25.85
CA HIS A 348 14.34 -7.56 -26.07
C HIS A 348 14.57 -6.80 -24.75
N THR A 349 13.52 -6.64 -23.94
CA THR A 349 13.59 -6.00 -22.61
C THR A 349 14.55 -6.75 -21.68
N VAL A 350 14.51 -8.10 -21.69
CA VAL A 350 15.45 -8.92 -20.89
C VAL A 350 16.90 -8.71 -21.32
N LYS A 351 17.18 -8.69 -22.63
CA LYS A 351 18.54 -8.43 -23.16
C LYS A 351 19.04 -7.04 -22.74
N THR A 352 18.18 -6.04 -22.74
CA THR A 352 18.50 -4.68 -22.29
C THR A 352 18.84 -4.65 -20.80
N HIS A 353 18.06 -5.33 -19.95
CA HIS A 353 18.37 -5.45 -18.52
C HIS A 353 19.69 -6.18 -18.28
N ALA A 354 19.95 -7.30 -18.96
CA ALA A 354 21.22 -8.03 -18.85
C ALA A 354 22.43 -7.13 -19.18
N ARG A 355 22.35 -6.33 -20.24
CA ARG A 355 23.41 -5.39 -20.62
C ARG A 355 23.64 -4.31 -19.56
N ARG A 356 22.57 -3.75 -19.00
CA ARG A 356 22.68 -2.72 -17.95
C ARG A 356 23.23 -3.29 -16.65
N ILE A 357 22.85 -4.51 -16.28
CA ILE A 357 23.43 -5.23 -15.14
C ILE A 357 24.95 -5.37 -15.32
N HIS A 358 25.37 -5.87 -16.49
CA HIS A 358 26.78 -6.03 -16.82
C HIS A 358 27.55 -4.71 -16.70
N SER A 359 27.02 -3.64 -17.31
CA SER A 359 27.62 -2.30 -17.25
C SER A 359 27.71 -1.77 -15.82
N LYS A 360 26.67 -1.95 -15.00
CA LYS A 360 26.61 -1.45 -13.63
C LYS A 360 27.48 -2.25 -12.65
N LEU A 361 27.68 -3.54 -12.91
CA LEU A 361 28.56 -4.39 -12.11
C LEU A 361 30.01 -4.41 -12.62
N GLY A 362 30.30 -3.76 -13.74
CA GLY A 362 31.64 -3.73 -14.35
C GLY A 362 32.11 -5.09 -14.84
N VAL A 363 31.20 -5.89 -15.39
CA VAL A 363 31.47 -7.26 -15.87
C VAL A 363 31.00 -7.44 -17.31
N GLU A 364 31.56 -8.42 -18.01
CA GLU A 364 31.19 -8.67 -19.42
C GLU A 364 30.31 -9.91 -19.57
N ARG A 365 30.49 -10.89 -18.68
CA ARG A 365 29.84 -12.20 -18.79
C ARG A 365 28.74 -12.39 -17.74
N ARG A 366 27.71 -13.12 -18.16
CA ARG A 366 26.56 -13.49 -17.32
C ARG A 366 26.95 -14.17 -16.01
N THR A 367 27.92 -15.09 -16.05
CA THR A 367 28.42 -15.79 -14.85
C THR A 367 29.21 -14.86 -13.92
N GLN A 368 29.96 -13.91 -14.48
CA GLN A 368 30.67 -12.88 -13.70
C GLN A 368 29.68 -11.95 -12.99
N ALA A 369 28.56 -11.61 -13.61
CA ALA A 369 27.51 -10.80 -12.98
C ALA A 369 26.93 -11.48 -11.72
N VAL A 370 26.68 -12.79 -11.78
CA VAL A 370 26.21 -13.57 -10.62
C VAL A 370 27.28 -13.61 -9.53
N ALA A 371 28.52 -13.92 -9.88
CA ALA A 371 29.63 -13.97 -8.92
C ALA A 371 29.85 -12.62 -8.23
N LYS A 372 29.88 -11.53 -9.00
CA LYS A 372 30.06 -10.17 -8.49
C LYS A 372 28.91 -9.74 -7.58
N ALA A 373 27.67 -10.07 -7.94
CA ALA A 373 26.51 -9.75 -7.12
C ALA A 373 26.49 -10.49 -5.78
N LYS A 374 26.99 -11.74 -5.73
CA LYS A 374 27.20 -12.45 -4.46
C LYS A 374 28.27 -11.79 -3.58
N THR A 375 29.40 -11.39 -4.17
CA THR A 375 30.46 -10.67 -3.44
C THR A 375 29.98 -9.33 -2.87
N LEU A 376 29.06 -8.65 -3.57
CA LEU A 376 28.47 -7.38 -3.16
C LEU A 376 27.26 -7.54 -2.21
N GLY A 377 26.88 -8.76 -1.83
CA GLY A 377 25.72 -9.02 -0.96
C GLY A 377 24.37 -8.66 -1.59
N LEU A 378 24.29 -8.53 -2.92
CA LEU A 378 23.06 -8.19 -3.63
C LEU A 378 22.11 -9.38 -3.78
N MET A 379 22.61 -10.60 -3.55
CA MET A 379 21.92 -11.87 -3.70
C MET A 379 22.54 -12.90 -2.76
N VAL A 380 21.72 -13.80 -2.22
CA VAL A 380 22.13 -14.89 -1.32
C VAL A 380 22.58 -16.11 -2.11
#